data_AF-A0A067EKZ8-F1
#
_entry.id   AF-A0A067EKZ8-F1
#
_cell.length_a   1.000
_cell.length_b   1.000
_cell.length_c   1.000
_cell.angle_alpha   90.00
_cell.angle_beta   90.00
_cell.angle_gamma   90.00
#
_symmetry.space_group_name_H-M   'P 1'
#
loop_
_entity.id
_entity.type
_entity.pdbx_description
1 polymer ?
#
loop_
_entity_poly.entity_id
_entity_poly.type
_entity_poly.pdbx_seq_one_letter_code
_entity_poly.pdbx_strand_id
1 'polypeptide(L)'
;MDLSGRYSYSPLLRWNPQVEEYFIRAYGADHFSRISKALTRPSCYSCIRVNTLKTTTDDVIQKLLAIIQNSGSSEADVASSVKGRLQNGTISESQIPGLEYVVFVKGSGPHTIDYGYEPDKPPKEVIVSRKCAEAVLRGAQVYVPGVMACSSHVEKGDVVAVSVAVEQPTLDGGWGLGITRGTVLQGSQTDPYYFERSGLYIGQGTAMMSRAGIFRASEGIAVDMHNRIFQLPSFYDVLEGEIFLQNLPSIVTAHALDPQKGERILDMCAAPGGKTTAIASLLRDEGEVVAVDRSHNKVMDIQKLAAEMGLKCITTYKLDALKAVRRKNESNDEPNMCNSKDNNYITSQTSDSMKLHKEVPSIAAEGLNGDKSCKEKGRTCGECGMAQEEINALVVGLRIQKVLVLTALIESFLMLPVLLLD
;
A
#
# COMPACT_ATOMS: atom_id res chain seq x y z
N MET A 1 -28.29 -17.33 -21.02
CA MET A 1 -27.67 -16.04 -20.64
C MET A 1 -26.75 -15.64 -21.78
N ASP A 2 -26.81 -14.38 -22.20
CA ASP A 2 -25.90 -13.85 -23.20
C ASP A 2 -24.45 -13.93 -22.68
N LEU A 3 -23.64 -14.77 -23.31
CA LEU A 3 -22.24 -15.03 -22.91
C LEU A 3 -21.33 -13.84 -23.24
N SER A 4 -21.79 -12.89 -24.05
CA SER A 4 -21.04 -11.67 -24.41
C SER A 4 -20.72 -10.79 -23.19
N GLY A 5 -21.55 -10.83 -22.14
CA GLY A 5 -21.38 -10.02 -20.93
C GLY A 5 -20.37 -10.55 -19.92
N ARG A 6 -19.90 -11.81 -20.02
CA ARG A 6 -19.02 -12.44 -19.01
C ARG A 6 -17.65 -11.77 -18.97
N TYR A 7 -17.03 -11.65 -20.14
CA TYR A 7 -15.69 -11.09 -20.33
C TYR A 7 -15.75 -9.57 -20.37
N SER A 8 -16.14 -8.98 -19.24
CA SER A 8 -16.31 -7.54 -19.11
C SER A 8 -15.73 -7.04 -17.79
N TYR A 9 -15.67 -5.72 -17.67
CA TYR A 9 -15.34 -5.03 -16.44
C TYR A 9 -16.56 -4.27 -15.94
N SER A 10 -17.28 -4.88 -15.01
CA SER A 10 -18.44 -4.31 -14.33
C SER A 10 -18.49 -4.81 -12.88
N PRO A 11 -17.45 -4.52 -12.08
CA PRO A 11 -17.40 -4.93 -10.68
C PRO A 11 -18.56 -4.33 -9.89
N LEU A 12 -19.17 -5.14 -9.04
CA LEU A 12 -20.20 -4.73 -8.10
C LEU A 12 -19.64 -4.78 -6.68
N LEU A 13 -19.64 -3.64 -5.99
CA LEU A 13 -19.27 -3.58 -4.58
C LEU A 13 -20.47 -4.02 -3.73
N ARG A 14 -20.27 -5.05 -2.90
CA ARG A 14 -21.26 -5.52 -1.94
C ARG A 14 -20.84 -5.08 -0.55
N TRP A 15 -21.73 -4.40 0.15
CA TRP A 15 -21.48 -3.96 1.51
C TRP A 15 -22.06 -4.94 2.53
N ASN A 16 -21.45 -5.00 3.71
CA ASN A 16 -22.12 -5.54 4.88
C ASN A 16 -23.37 -4.66 5.13
N PRO A 17 -24.58 -5.24 5.31
CA PRO A 17 -25.81 -4.48 5.45
C PRO A 17 -25.78 -3.42 6.57
N GLN A 18 -25.09 -3.70 7.69
CA GLN A 18 -24.97 -2.75 8.80
C GLN A 18 -24.10 -1.55 8.43
N VAL A 19 -23.02 -1.79 7.68
CA VAL A 19 -22.11 -0.74 7.19
C VAL A 19 -22.79 0.10 6.12
N GLU A 20 -23.54 -0.55 5.21
CA GLU A 20 -24.34 0.13 4.20
C GLU A 20 -25.39 1.04 4.84
N GLU A 21 -26.14 0.55 5.82
CA GLU A 21 -27.14 1.35 6.53
C GLU A 21 -26.51 2.55 7.25
N TYR A 22 -25.37 2.33 7.91
CA TYR A 22 -24.61 3.40 8.56
C TYR A 22 -24.24 4.52 7.58
N PHE A 23 -23.67 4.18 6.42
CA PHE A 23 -23.25 5.17 5.45
C PHE A 23 -24.41 5.82 4.69
N ILE A 24 -25.49 5.08 4.42
CA ILE A 24 -26.72 5.65 3.87
C ILE A 24 -27.29 6.69 4.84
N ARG A 25 -27.28 6.40 6.14
CA ARG A 25 -27.73 7.35 7.18
C ARG A 25 -26.82 8.58 7.29
N ALA A 26 -25.50 8.39 7.14
CA ALA A 26 -24.52 9.47 7.25
C ALA A 26 -24.47 10.39 6.02
N TYR A 27 -24.53 9.84 4.81
CA TYR A 27 -24.31 10.58 3.56
C TYR A 27 -25.56 10.73 2.69
N GLY A 28 -26.62 9.96 2.96
CA GLY A 28 -27.78 9.81 2.08
C GLY A 28 -27.57 8.74 1.01
N ALA A 29 -28.66 8.04 0.64
CA ALA A 29 -28.61 6.90 -0.29
C ALA A 29 -27.99 7.24 -1.66
N ASP A 30 -28.39 8.36 -2.26
CA ASP A 30 -27.90 8.77 -3.58
C ASP A 30 -26.40 9.12 -3.57
N HIS A 31 -25.94 9.80 -2.51
CA HIS A 31 -24.53 10.14 -2.38
C HIS A 31 -23.69 8.88 -2.13
N PHE A 32 -24.12 8.02 -1.21
CA PHE A 32 -23.42 6.78 -0.92
C PHE A 32 -23.37 5.83 -2.13
N SER A 33 -24.42 5.80 -2.96
CA SER A 33 -24.43 5.05 -4.22
C SER A 33 -23.34 5.56 -5.19
N ARG A 34 -23.18 6.89 -5.32
CA ARG A 34 -22.11 7.48 -6.14
C ARG A 34 -20.72 7.16 -5.59
N ILE A 35 -20.54 7.21 -4.26
CA ILE A 35 -19.29 6.81 -3.60
C ILE A 35 -19.00 5.35 -3.94
N SER A 36 -19.93 4.44 -3.65
CA SER A 36 -19.81 3.01 -3.93
C SER A 36 -19.41 2.73 -5.38
N LYS A 37 -20.04 3.42 -6.35
CA LYS A 37 -19.68 3.31 -7.76
C LYS A 37 -18.26 3.82 -8.04
N ALA A 38 -17.82 4.91 -7.42
CA ALA A 38 -16.47 5.43 -7.58
C ALA A 38 -15.41 4.46 -7.03
N LEU A 39 -15.67 3.80 -5.88
CA LEU A 39 -14.76 2.80 -5.29
C LEU A 39 -14.61 1.54 -6.16
N THR A 40 -15.43 1.34 -7.18
CA THR A 40 -15.24 0.21 -8.11
C THR A 40 -14.18 0.47 -9.17
N ARG A 41 -13.59 1.66 -9.21
CA ARG A 41 -12.65 2.09 -10.26
C ARG A 41 -11.38 2.69 -9.66
N PRO A 42 -10.19 2.35 -10.17
CA PRO A 42 -8.96 3.05 -9.78
C PRO A 42 -9.00 4.52 -10.22
N SER A 43 -8.19 5.35 -9.56
CA SER A 43 -7.92 6.70 -10.08
C SER A 43 -7.17 6.60 -11.41
N CYS A 44 -7.63 7.37 -12.41
CA CYS A 44 -6.95 7.55 -13.70
C CYS A 44 -5.70 8.42 -13.60
N TYR A 45 -5.24 8.75 -12.38
CA TYR A 45 -4.01 9.49 -12.14
C TYR A 45 -3.06 8.66 -11.28
N SER A 46 -1.84 8.47 -11.76
CA SER A 46 -0.70 8.07 -10.94
C SER A 46 -0.13 9.31 -10.30
N CYS A 47 -0.05 9.30 -8.97
CA CYS A 47 0.50 10.39 -8.19
C CYS A 47 1.91 9.98 -7.72
N ILE A 48 2.86 10.86 -8.00
CA ILE A 48 4.28 10.62 -7.79
C ILE A 48 4.78 11.73 -6.88
N ARG A 49 5.39 11.33 -5.77
CA ARG A 49 6.17 12.23 -4.92
C ARG A 49 7.61 12.26 -5.41
N VAL A 50 8.12 13.44 -5.70
CA VAL A 50 9.51 13.65 -6.11
C VAL A 50 10.40 13.70 -4.87
N ASN A 51 11.54 13.00 -4.93
CA ASN A 51 12.59 13.11 -3.93
C ASN A 51 13.42 14.37 -4.18
N THR A 52 12.98 15.48 -3.59
CA THR A 52 13.61 16.80 -3.75
C THR A 52 15.01 16.92 -3.14
N LEU A 53 15.52 15.87 -2.49
CA LEU A 53 16.91 15.78 -2.04
C LEU A 53 17.87 15.27 -3.13
N LYS A 54 17.34 14.58 -4.14
CA LYS A 54 18.14 14.00 -5.23
C LYS A 54 17.92 14.68 -6.58
N THR A 55 16.71 15.18 -6.83
CA THR A 55 16.33 15.71 -8.15
C THR A 55 15.27 16.81 -8.02
N THR A 56 14.97 17.47 -9.15
CA THR A 56 13.92 18.50 -9.24
C THR A 56 12.67 17.94 -9.90
N THR A 57 11.51 18.57 -9.66
CA THR A 57 10.25 18.20 -10.31
C THR A 57 10.37 18.29 -11.84
N ASP A 58 11.00 19.34 -12.35
CA ASP A 58 11.21 19.54 -13.79
C ASP A 58 12.04 18.41 -14.41
N ASP A 59 13.15 18.03 -13.77
CA ASP A 59 14.00 16.93 -14.24
C ASP A 59 13.23 15.61 -14.29
N VAL A 60 12.43 15.32 -13.26
CA VAL A 60 11.57 14.12 -13.23
C VAL A 60 10.57 14.15 -14.37
N ILE A 61 9.90 15.29 -14.60
CA ILE A 61 8.93 15.43 -15.70
C ILE A 61 9.63 15.16 -17.04
N GLN A 62 10.81 15.73 -17.28
CA GLN A 62 11.54 15.49 -18.54
C GLN A 62 11.93 14.02 -18.71
N LYS A 63 12.46 13.38 -17.65
CA LYS A 63 12.82 11.95 -17.67
C LYS A 63 11.59 11.07 -17.93
N LEU A 64 10.47 11.34 -17.26
CA LEU A 64 9.23 10.59 -17.46
C LEU A 64 8.68 10.77 -18.87
N LEU A 65 8.71 11.99 -19.42
CA LEU A 65 8.30 12.24 -20.81
C LEU A 65 9.14 11.43 -21.80
N ALA A 66 10.46 11.37 -21.60
CA ALA A 66 11.35 10.56 -22.44
C ALA A 66 11.02 9.07 -22.36
N ILE A 67 10.74 8.55 -21.16
CA ILE A 67 10.38 7.13 -20.96
C ILE A 67 9.04 6.81 -21.63
N ILE A 68 8.04 7.66 -21.47
CA ILE A 68 6.72 7.46 -22.09
C ILE A 68 6.80 7.55 -23.62
N GLN A 69 7.62 8.44 -24.17
CA GLN A 69 7.81 8.54 -25.62
C GLN A 69 8.52 7.31 -26.19
N ASN A 70 9.55 6.81 -25.51
CA ASN A 70 10.29 5.62 -25.93
C ASN A 70 9.47 4.32 -25.83
N SER A 71 8.49 4.27 -24.93
CA SER A 71 7.56 3.15 -24.82
C SER A 71 6.37 3.25 -25.79
N GLY A 72 6.21 4.39 -26.48
CA GLY A 72 5.11 4.67 -27.41
C GLY A 72 5.48 4.71 -28.90
N SER A 73 6.75 4.56 -29.29
CA SER A 73 7.15 4.66 -30.70
C SER A 73 7.16 3.31 -31.42
N SER A 74 6.08 3.04 -32.17
CA SER A 74 6.25 2.72 -33.60
C SER A 74 6.76 3.99 -34.29
N GLU A 75 7.76 3.87 -35.15
CA GLU A 75 8.42 4.99 -35.84
C GLU A 75 7.43 5.90 -36.60
N ALA A 76 7.30 7.17 -36.19
CA ALA A 76 7.07 8.32 -37.07
C ALA A 76 7.16 9.65 -36.29
N ASP A 77 7.91 10.58 -36.88
CA ASP A 77 7.93 12.04 -36.64
C ASP A 77 8.66 12.59 -35.41
N VAL A 78 9.99 12.55 -35.54
CA VAL A 78 10.94 13.39 -34.80
C VAL A 78 11.02 14.78 -35.42
N ALA A 79 11.15 15.78 -34.55
CA ALA A 79 11.54 17.18 -34.81
C ALA A 79 10.46 18.12 -35.37
N SER A 80 9.68 18.75 -34.46
CA SER A 80 9.42 20.21 -34.45
C SER A 80 8.26 20.61 -33.53
N SER A 81 8.28 20.30 -32.22
CA SER A 81 7.31 20.91 -31.27
C SER A 81 7.68 20.71 -29.79
N VAL A 82 8.93 20.97 -29.40
CA VAL A 82 9.35 20.84 -27.99
C VAL A 82 8.77 21.97 -27.11
N LYS A 83 8.39 23.12 -27.68
CA LYS A 83 7.77 24.23 -26.92
C LYS A 83 6.24 24.32 -27.01
N GLY A 84 5.60 23.62 -27.95
CA GLY A 84 4.14 23.65 -28.14
C GLY A 84 3.38 22.47 -27.52
N ARG A 85 4.05 21.36 -27.20
CA ARG A 85 3.41 20.12 -26.69
C ARG A 85 3.33 20.01 -25.16
N LEU A 86 3.89 20.95 -24.40
CA LEU A 86 3.67 21.02 -22.94
C LEU A 86 2.18 21.24 -22.56
N GLN A 87 1.32 21.56 -23.53
CA GLN A 87 -0.13 21.70 -23.34
C GLN A 87 -0.94 20.41 -23.58
N ASN A 88 -0.32 19.29 -23.98
CA ASN A 88 -1.00 17.99 -24.15
C ASN A 88 -0.80 17.06 -22.94
N GLY A 89 -1.15 17.56 -21.75
CA GLY A 89 -2.02 16.92 -20.73
C GLY A 89 -1.71 15.54 -20.10
N THR A 90 -0.62 14.84 -20.44
CA THR A 90 -0.34 13.50 -19.86
C THR A 90 0.42 13.56 -18.54
N ILE A 91 1.36 14.50 -18.39
CA ILE A 91 2.09 14.73 -17.13
C ILE A 91 1.85 16.18 -16.70
N SER A 92 1.54 16.39 -15.44
CA SER A 92 1.34 17.72 -14.87
C SER A 92 1.86 17.79 -13.45
N GLU A 93 2.49 18.90 -13.10
CA GLU A 93 2.78 19.26 -11.71
C GLU A 93 1.50 19.58 -10.94
N SER A 94 1.51 19.30 -9.64
CA SER A 94 0.46 19.73 -8.72
C SER A 94 0.31 21.24 -8.70
N GLN A 95 -0.94 21.71 -8.80
CA GLN A 95 -1.29 23.12 -8.70
C GLN A 95 -1.66 23.52 -7.25
N ILE A 96 -1.52 22.60 -6.30
CA ILE A 96 -1.79 22.85 -4.88
C ILE A 96 -0.56 23.57 -4.30
N PRO A 97 -0.71 24.77 -3.72
CA PRO A 97 0.41 25.50 -3.12
C PRO A 97 1.15 24.67 -2.08
N GLY A 98 2.48 24.66 -2.14
CA GLY A 98 3.34 23.89 -1.23
C GLY A 98 3.53 22.42 -1.61
N LEU A 99 2.89 21.95 -2.70
CA LEU A 99 3.02 20.59 -3.23
C LEU A 99 3.67 20.55 -4.61
N GLU A 100 4.55 21.50 -4.92
CA GLU A 100 5.30 21.60 -6.20
C GLU A 100 6.18 20.35 -6.45
N TYR A 101 6.46 19.56 -5.41
CA TYR A 101 7.18 18.29 -5.50
C TYR A 101 6.30 17.09 -5.86
N VAL A 102 5.05 17.31 -6.29
CA VAL A 102 4.10 16.26 -6.67
C VAL A 102 3.82 16.32 -8.17
N VAL A 103 4.00 15.18 -8.83
CA VAL A 103 3.75 14.99 -10.26
C VAL A 103 2.58 14.04 -10.45
N PHE A 104 1.67 14.40 -11.36
CA PHE A 104 0.58 13.55 -11.81
C PHE A 104 0.84 13.04 -13.21
N VAL A 105 0.64 11.74 -13.40
CA VAL A 105 0.62 11.11 -14.72
C VAL A 105 -0.79 10.62 -14.99
N LYS A 106 -1.44 11.19 -16.00
CA LYS A 106 -2.80 10.89 -16.41
C LYS A 106 -2.82 9.66 -17.31
N GLY A 107 -3.57 8.65 -16.88
CA GLY A 107 -3.95 7.51 -17.69
C GLY A 107 -5.37 7.63 -18.26
N SER A 108 -5.90 6.52 -18.75
CA SER A 108 -7.23 6.45 -19.37
C SER A 108 -7.96 5.15 -19.00
N GLY A 109 -9.28 5.15 -19.12
CA GLY A 109 -10.14 4.00 -18.84
C GLY A 109 -11.45 4.39 -18.14
N PRO A 110 -12.39 3.45 -17.94
CA PRO A 110 -12.30 2.05 -18.36
C PRO A 110 -12.47 1.89 -19.88
N HIS A 111 -11.64 1.05 -20.50
CA HIS A 111 -11.71 0.67 -21.90
C HIS A 111 -12.48 -0.64 -22.09
N THR A 112 -13.18 -0.77 -23.21
CA THR A 112 -13.77 -2.04 -23.63
C THR A 112 -12.69 -2.91 -24.26
N ILE A 113 -12.58 -4.17 -23.81
CA ILE A 113 -11.63 -5.13 -24.35
C ILE A 113 -12.41 -6.25 -25.03
N ASP A 114 -12.01 -6.57 -26.26
CA ASP A 114 -12.38 -7.81 -26.91
C ASP A 114 -11.42 -8.92 -26.47
N TYR A 115 -11.96 -9.93 -25.81
CA TYR A 115 -11.21 -11.09 -25.33
C TYR A 115 -11.16 -12.23 -26.36
N GLY A 116 -11.73 -12.06 -27.55
CA GLY A 116 -11.74 -13.06 -28.61
C GLY A 116 -12.54 -14.31 -28.25
N TYR A 117 -13.68 -14.13 -27.56
CA TYR A 117 -14.52 -15.25 -27.15
C TYR A 117 -15.24 -15.88 -28.34
N GLU A 118 -14.99 -17.17 -28.57
CA GLU A 118 -15.74 -18.01 -29.49
C GLU A 118 -16.43 -19.14 -28.70
N PRO A 119 -17.69 -19.51 -29.00
CA PRO A 119 -18.45 -20.50 -28.23
C PRO A 119 -17.73 -21.83 -27.99
N ASP A 120 -16.99 -22.31 -28.99
CA ASP A 120 -16.27 -23.59 -28.94
C ASP A 120 -14.79 -23.45 -28.51
N LYS A 121 -14.33 -22.23 -28.30
CA LYS A 121 -12.93 -21.92 -28.00
C LYS A 121 -12.83 -20.72 -27.03
N PRO A 122 -13.12 -20.92 -25.74
CA PRO A 122 -12.97 -19.86 -24.75
C PRO A 122 -11.49 -19.43 -24.66
N PRO A 123 -11.22 -18.14 -24.37
CA PRO A 123 -9.86 -17.67 -24.14
C PRO A 123 -9.24 -18.43 -22.96
N LYS A 124 -7.92 -18.59 -22.99
CA LYS A 124 -7.17 -19.06 -21.83
C LYS A 124 -7.25 -18.00 -20.73
N GLU A 125 -7.33 -18.44 -19.48
CA GLU A 125 -7.61 -17.53 -18.37
C GLU A 125 -6.55 -17.63 -17.27
N VAL A 126 -6.26 -16.48 -16.66
CA VAL A 126 -5.44 -16.35 -15.45
C VAL A 126 -6.26 -15.61 -14.41
N ILE A 127 -6.32 -16.16 -13.20
CA ILE A 127 -6.93 -15.51 -12.04
C ILE A 127 -5.82 -15.02 -11.14
N VAL A 128 -5.86 -13.74 -10.80
CA VAL A 128 -4.91 -13.10 -9.90
C VAL A 128 -5.55 -12.77 -8.55
N SER A 129 -4.71 -12.60 -7.53
CA SER A 129 -5.18 -12.12 -6.23
C SER A 129 -5.70 -10.68 -6.33
N ARG A 130 -6.56 -10.29 -5.38
CA ARG A 130 -7.07 -8.93 -5.28
C ARG A 130 -5.97 -7.85 -5.31
N LYS A 131 -4.92 -8.01 -4.49
CA LYS A 131 -3.79 -7.06 -4.45
C LYS A 131 -3.05 -6.96 -5.78
N CYS A 132 -2.88 -8.09 -6.48
CA CYS A 132 -2.28 -8.09 -7.80
C CYS A 132 -3.17 -7.39 -8.82
N ALA A 133 -4.49 -7.62 -8.78
CA ALA A 133 -5.43 -6.92 -9.64
C ALA A 133 -5.42 -5.40 -9.45
N GLU A 134 -5.38 -4.92 -8.21
CA GLU A 134 -5.25 -3.50 -7.88
C GLU A 134 -3.98 -2.90 -8.50
N ALA A 135 -2.84 -3.59 -8.40
CA ALA A 135 -1.60 -3.16 -9.02
C ALA A 135 -1.68 -3.14 -10.56
N VAL A 136 -2.30 -4.17 -11.16
CA VAL A 136 -2.47 -4.28 -12.63
C VAL A 136 -3.39 -3.18 -13.17
N LEU A 137 -4.46 -2.87 -12.46
CA LEU A 137 -5.37 -1.74 -12.75
C LEU A 137 -4.65 -0.38 -12.62
N ARG A 138 -3.49 -0.34 -11.96
CA ARG A 138 -2.61 0.83 -11.82
C ARG A 138 -1.39 0.79 -12.75
N GLY A 139 -1.36 -0.15 -13.71
CA GLY A 139 -0.32 -0.24 -14.76
C GLY A 139 0.73 -1.32 -14.56
N ALA A 140 0.70 -2.08 -13.45
CA ALA A 140 1.70 -3.11 -13.17
C ALA A 140 1.54 -4.37 -14.04
N GLN A 141 2.61 -5.13 -14.22
CA GLN A 141 2.54 -6.47 -14.81
C GLN A 141 1.99 -7.50 -13.81
N VAL A 142 1.58 -8.68 -14.30
CA VAL A 142 1.23 -9.79 -13.41
C VAL A 142 2.49 -10.56 -13.07
N TYR A 143 2.90 -10.50 -11.80
CA TYR A 143 4.04 -11.26 -11.30
C TYR A 143 3.60 -12.60 -10.72
N VAL A 144 4.50 -13.58 -10.74
CA VAL A 144 4.29 -14.96 -10.29
C VAL A 144 3.59 -15.08 -8.92
N PRO A 145 3.97 -14.34 -7.86
CA PRO A 145 3.31 -14.45 -6.56
C PRO A 145 1.83 -14.02 -6.57
N GLY A 146 1.44 -13.19 -7.54
CA GLY A 146 0.07 -12.67 -7.68
C GLY A 146 -0.89 -13.64 -8.35
N VAL A 147 -0.40 -14.70 -9.01
CA VAL A 147 -1.26 -15.65 -9.73
C VAL A 147 -1.85 -16.69 -8.78
N MET A 148 -3.17 -16.81 -8.78
CA MET A 148 -3.94 -17.77 -7.97
C MET A 148 -4.29 -19.01 -8.78
N ALA A 149 -4.76 -18.85 -10.02
CA ALA A 149 -5.18 -19.97 -10.85
C ALA A 149 -4.95 -19.68 -12.32
N CYS A 150 -4.90 -20.73 -13.14
CA CYS A 150 -4.60 -20.62 -14.56
C CYS A 150 -5.17 -21.83 -15.30
N SER A 151 -5.60 -21.63 -16.55
CA SER A 151 -6.08 -22.71 -17.42
C SER A 151 -5.03 -23.82 -17.58
N SER A 152 -5.46 -25.08 -17.70
CA SER A 152 -4.59 -26.28 -17.71
C SER A 152 -3.47 -26.26 -18.76
N HIS A 153 -3.70 -25.64 -19.92
CA HIS A 153 -2.80 -25.67 -21.08
C HIS A 153 -2.21 -24.30 -21.44
N VAL A 154 -1.96 -23.47 -20.42
CA VAL A 154 -1.21 -22.21 -20.64
C VAL A 154 0.27 -22.51 -20.81
N GLU A 155 0.80 -22.09 -21.94
CA GLU A 155 2.18 -22.11 -22.36
C GLU A 155 2.69 -20.68 -22.56
N LYS A 156 4.02 -20.53 -22.54
CA LYS A 156 4.64 -19.23 -22.83
C LYS A 156 4.27 -18.77 -24.24
N GLY A 157 3.85 -17.51 -24.37
CA GLY A 157 3.41 -16.90 -25.62
C GLY A 157 1.89 -16.95 -25.83
N ASP A 158 1.14 -17.66 -24.99
CA ASP A 158 -0.31 -17.67 -25.06
C ASP A 158 -0.91 -16.32 -24.67
N VAL A 159 -1.92 -15.90 -25.42
CA VAL A 159 -2.77 -14.78 -25.01
C VAL A 159 -3.75 -15.26 -23.94
N VAL A 160 -3.80 -14.57 -22.81
CA VAL A 160 -4.62 -14.92 -21.65
C VAL A 160 -5.49 -13.74 -21.20
N ALA A 161 -6.75 -14.05 -20.88
CA ALA A 161 -7.65 -13.14 -20.20
C ALA A 161 -7.38 -13.15 -18.69
N VAL A 162 -7.20 -11.97 -18.09
CA VAL A 162 -6.85 -11.83 -16.68
C VAL A 162 -8.07 -11.35 -15.89
N SER A 163 -8.39 -12.07 -14.82
CA SER A 163 -9.54 -11.81 -13.94
C SER A 163 -9.13 -11.88 -12.47
N VAL A 164 -10.01 -11.41 -11.59
CA VAL A 164 -9.71 -11.25 -10.16
C VAL A 164 -10.35 -12.35 -9.32
N ALA A 165 -9.60 -12.90 -8.36
CA ALA A 165 -10.16 -13.68 -7.26
C ALA A 165 -10.73 -12.71 -6.22
N VAL A 166 -12.05 -12.76 -6.03
CA VAL A 166 -12.78 -11.95 -5.04
C VAL A 166 -13.33 -12.90 -3.98
N GLU A 167 -13.33 -12.44 -2.73
CA GLU A 167 -13.89 -13.18 -1.62
C GLU A 167 -15.41 -13.30 -1.77
N GLN A 168 -15.94 -14.46 -1.42
CA GLN A 168 -17.37 -14.77 -1.47
C GLN A 168 -17.89 -15.07 -0.06
N PRO A 169 -19.18 -14.81 0.21
CA PRO A 169 -19.81 -15.23 1.45
C PRO A 169 -19.73 -16.77 1.57
N THR A 170 -19.25 -17.25 2.70
CA THR A 170 -19.23 -18.68 3.03
C THR A 170 -20.50 -19.08 3.76
N LEU A 171 -20.79 -20.39 3.77
CA LEU A 171 -21.97 -20.94 4.47
C LEU A 171 -21.95 -20.64 5.97
N ASP A 172 -20.76 -20.45 6.54
CA ASP A 172 -20.55 -20.14 7.97
C ASP A 172 -20.76 -18.66 8.30
N GLY A 173 -21.21 -17.84 7.33
CA GLY A 173 -21.45 -16.41 7.50
C GLY A 173 -20.18 -15.55 7.45
N GLY A 174 -19.04 -16.14 7.13
CA GLY A 174 -17.77 -15.42 6.90
C GLY A 174 -17.54 -15.09 5.42
N TRP A 175 -16.36 -14.54 5.12
CA TRP A 175 -15.88 -14.33 3.75
C TRP A 175 -14.67 -15.20 3.49
N GLY A 176 -14.58 -15.73 2.26
CA GLY A 176 -13.46 -16.59 1.88
C GLY A 176 -13.15 -16.54 0.41
N LEU A 177 -11.86 -16.62 0.08
CA LEU A 177 -11.43 -16.89 -1.28
C LEU A 177 -11.74 -18.36 -1.56
N GLY A 178 -12.81 -18.64 -2.32
CA GLY A 178 -13.18 -20.01 -2.70
C GLY A 178 -12.11 -20.73 -3.54
N ILE A 179 -11.05 -20.02 -3.96
CA ILE A 179 -9.99 -20.52 -4.83
C ILE A 179 -8.63 -20.55 -4.13
N THR A 180 -7.91 -21.66 -4.27
CA THR A 180 -6.55 -21.82 -3.72
C THR A 180 -5.48 -21.62 -4.80
N ARG A 181 -4.28 -21.19 -4.39
CA ARG A 181 -3.15 -21.01 -5.31
C ARG A 181 -2.79 -22.34 -5.97
N GLY A 182 -2.77 -22.36 -7.30
CA GLY A 182 -2.52 -23.57 -8.11
C GLY A 182 -3.79 -24.25 -8.61
N THR A 183 -4.98 -23.67 -8.40
CA THR A 183 -6.22 -24.19 -8.98
C THR A 183 -6.12 -24.23 -10.52
N VAL A 184 -6.60 -25.32 -11.11
CA VAL A 184 -6.65 -25.52 -12.57
C VAL A 184 -8.02 -25.07 -13.07
N LEU A 185 -8.06 -24.18 -14.05
CA LEU A 185 -9.29 -23.74 -14.68
C LEU A 185 -9.57 -24.58 -15.93
N GLN A 186 -10.80 -25.06 -16.06
CA GLN A 186 -11.24 -25.78 -17.27
C GLN A 186 -11.80 -24.84 -18.34
N GLY A 187 -12.21 -23.61 -17.95
CA GLY A 187 -12.74 -22.61 -18.88
C GLY A 187 -14.14 -22.94 -19.42
N SER A 188 -14.83 -23.89 -18.80
CA SER A 188 -16.20 -24.31 -19.13
C SER A 188 -17.17 -23.94 -18.02
N GLN A 189 -18.48 -23.92 -18.30
CA GLN A 189 -19.52 -23.64 -17.31
C GLN A 189 -19.58 -24.66 -16.15
N THR A 190 -18.90 -25.80 -16.30
CA THR A 190 -18.74 -26.80 -15.23
C THR A 190 -17.68 -26.41 -14.20
N ASP A 191 -16.88 -25.38 -14.47
CA ASP A 191 -15.93 -24.83 -13.51
C ASP A 191 -16.69 -24.07 -12.41
N PRO A 192 -16.52 -24.43 -11.12
CA PRO A 192 -17.19 -23.75 -10.01
C PRO A 192 -17.01 -22.23 -10.02
N TYR A 193 -15.86 -21.76 -10.51
CA TYR A 193 -15.49 -20.33 -10.53
C TYR A 193 -15.84 -19.63 -11.85
N TYR A 194 -16.61 -20.29 -12.73
CA TYR A 194 -16.91 -19.78 -14.08
C TYR A 194 -17.73 -18.49 -14.02
N PHE A 195 -18.84 -18.51 -13.28
CA PHE A 195 -19.80 -17.41 -13.21
C PHE A 195 -19.39 -16.33 -12.20
N GLU A 196 -18.66 -16.70 -11.14
CA GLU A 196 -18.24 -15.79 -10.06
C GLU A 196 -17.35 -14.63 -10.56
N ARG A 197 -16.70 -14.82 -11.72
CA ARG A 197 -15.78 -13.85 -12.32
C ARG A 197 -16.41 -12.99 -13.41
N SER A 198 -17.70 -13.16 -13.68
CA SER A 198 -18.40 -12.35 -14.67
C SER A 198 -18.31 -10.88 -14.30
N GLY A 199 -17.82 -10.04 -15.20
CA GLY A 199 -17.61 -8.62 -14.93
C GLY A 199 -16.34 -8.28 -14.14
N LEU A 200 -15.45 -9.24 -13.87
CA LEU A 200 -14.22 -9.05 -13.10
C LEU A 200 -12.94 -9.24 -13.93
N TYR A 201 -13.01 -9.05 -15.25
CA TYR A 201 -11.85 -9.13 -16.13
C TYR A 201 -11.17 -7.76 -16.22
N ILE A 202 -9.86 -7.72 -15.94
CA ILE A 202 -9.09 -6.48 -15.78
C ILE A 202 -8.16 -6.17 -16.97
N GLY A 203 -7.99 -7.14 -17.86
CA GLY A 203 -7.21 -6.99 -19.08
C GLY A 203 -6.83 -8.30 -19.70
N GLN A 204 -6.10 -8.23 -20.81
CA GLN A 204 -5.52 -9.32 -21.56
C GLN A 204 -4.00 -9.10 -21.68
N GLY A 205 -3.25 -10.19 -21.62
CA GLY A 205 -1.80 -10.16 -21.74
C GLY A 205 -1.25 -11.45 -22.36
N THR A 206 0.06 -11.50 -22.52
CA THR A 206 0.80 -12.66 -22.99
C THR A 206 1.43 -13.40 -21.83
N ALA A 207 1.19 -14.70 -21.70
CA ALA A 207 1.81 -15.54 -20.70
C ALA A 207 3.33 -15.61 -20.94
N MET A 208 4.12 -15.27 -19.93
CA MET A 208 5.59 -15.26 -20.01
C MET A 208 6.21 -16.59 -19.54
N MET A 209 5.39 -17.47 -18.97
CA MET A 209 5.75 -18.77 -18.45
C MET A 209 4.62 -19.77 -18.74
N SER A 210 4.95 -21.06 -18.83
CA SER A 210 3.92 -22.11 -18.80
C SER A 210 3.28 -22.19 -17.42
N ARG A 211 2.11 -22.83 -17.33
CA ARG A 211 1.43 -23.06 -16.05
C ARG A 211 2.36 -23.72 -15.01
N ALA A 212 3.14 -24.73 -15.43
CA ALA A 212 4.09 -25.40 -14.56
C ALA A 212 5.19 -24.43 -14.08
N GLY A 213 5.66 -23.52 -14.93
CA GLY A 213 6.59 -22.46 -14.55
C GLY A 213 6.01 -21.51 -13.52
N ILE A 214 4.80 -20.98 -13.77
CA ILE A 214 4.12 -20.01 -12.90
C ILE A 214 4.01 -20.54 -11.46
N PHE A 215 3.63 -21.80 -11.26
CA PHE A 215 3.42 -22.34 -9.90
C PHE A 215 4.67 -22.96 -9.26
N ARG A 216 5.80 -23.03 -9.97
CA ARG A 216 7.09 -23.48 -9.43
C ARG A 216 8.06 -22.33 -9.15
N ALA A 217 7.98 -21.26 -9.92
CA ALA A 217 8.81 -20.08 -9.73
C ALA A 217 8.41 -19.33 -8.45
N SER A 218 9.38 -18.65 -7.84
CA SER A 218 9.19 -17.75 -6.69
C SER A 218 8.98 -16.30 -7.11
N GLU A 219 9.48 -15.91 -8.28
CA GLU A 219 9.47 -14.53 -8.79
C GLU A 219 9.44 -14.50 -10.33
N GLY A 220 9.35 -13.29 -10.89
CA GLY A 220 9.30 -13.04 -12.33
C GLY A 220 7.90 -12.66 -12.83
N ILE A 221 7.86 -12.23 -14.09
CA ILE A 221 6.62 -11.85 -14.78
C ILE A 221 5.92 -13.14 -15.22
N ALA A 222 4.67 -13.32 -14.80
CA ALA A 222 3.82 -14.42 -15.24
C ALA A 222 2.99 -14.06 -16.47
N VAL A 223 2.45 -12.82 -16.52
CA VAL A 223 1.73 -12.29 -17.67
C VAL A 223 2.21 -10.87 -17.96
N ASP A 224 2.66 -10.64 -19.19
CA ASP A 224 2.94 -9.31 -19.73
C ASP A 224 1.64 -8.71 -20.29
N MET A 225 1.11 -7.73 -19.59
CA MET A 225 -0.20 -7.12 -19.80
C MET A 225 -0.10 -5.96 -20.79
N HIS A 226 -0.63 -6.16 -21.99
CA HIS A 226 -0.61 -5.18 -23.09
C HIS A 226 -1.98 -4.55 -23.40
N ASN A 227 -3.09 -5.17 -23.00
CA ASN A 227 -4.44 -4.63 -23.22
C ASN A 227 -5.19 -4.56 -21.88
N ARG A 228 -5.39 -3.35 -21.35
CA ARG A 228 -5.86 -3.13 -19.97
C ARG A 228 -7.13 -2.31 -19.96
N ILE A 229 -8.01 -2.61 -19.01
CA ILE A 229 -9.21 -1.79 -18.79
C ILE A 229 -8.81 -0.37 -18.41
N PHE A 230 -7.77 -0.21 -17.59
CA PHE A 230 -7.17 1.08 -17.29
C PHE A 230 -5.74 1.11 -17.80
N GLN A 231 -5.44 2.07 -18.66
CA GLN A 231 -4.11 2.29 -19.21
C GLN A 231 -3.42 3.36 -18.38
N LEU A 232 -2.58 2.90 -17.45
CA LEU A 232 -1.60 3.71 -16.75
C LEU A 232 -0.19 3.18 -17.05
N PRO A 233 0.83 4.05 -17.12
CA PRO A 233 2.22 3.60 -17.28
C PRO A 233 2.65 2.74 -16.09
N SER A 234 3.53 1.77 -16.36
CA SER A 234 4.25 1.06 -15.32
C SER A 234 5.42 1.92 -14.84
N PHE A 235 5.62 1.99 -13.52
CA PHE A 235 6.76 2.67 -12.90
C PHE A 235 7.70 1.69 -12.19
N TYR A 236 7.62 0.41 -12.53
CA TYR A 236 8.55 -0.60 -12.03
C TYR A 236 9.97 -0.29 -12.54
N ASP A 237 10.94 -0.20 -11.62
CA ASP A 237 12.34 0.17 -11.88
C ASP A 237 12.53 1.49 -12.65
N VAL A 238 11.59 2.43 -12.50
CA VAL A 238 11.66 3.76 -13.11
C VAL A 238 12.11 4.78 -12.08
N LEU A 239 13.25 5.44 -12.35
CA LEU A 239 13.77 6.56 -11.54
C LEU A 239 13.90 6.20 -10.04
N GLU A 240 14.44 5.03 -9.75
CA GLU A 240 14.56 4.48 -8.39
C GLU A 240 15.23 5.48 -7.43
N GLY A 241 14.61 5.69 -6.27
CA GLY A 241 15.05 6.64 -5.26
C GLY A 241 14.94 8.13 -5.64
N GLU A 242 14.65 8.49 -6.89
CA GLU A 242 14.31 9.86 -7.32
C GLU A 242 12.81 10.13 -7.19
N ILE A 243 11.98 9.09 -7.34
CA ILE A 243 10.52 9.19 -7.25
C ILE A 243 9.95 8.14 -6.31
N PHE A 244 8.76 8.40 -5.79
CA PHE A 244 7.99 7.44 -5.01
C PHE A 244 6.51 7.51 -5.39
N LEU A 245 5.94 6.39 -5.81
CA LEU A 245 4.49 6.31 -6.08
C LEU A 245 3.72 6.38 -4.77
N GLN A 246 2.90 7.43 -4.62
CA GLN A 246 2.14 7.66 -3.40
C GLN A 246 0.86 8.41 -3.72
N ASN A 247 -0.24 8.01 -3.09
CA ASN A 247 -1.51 8.68 -3.32
C ASN A 247 -1.50 10.09 -2.71
N LEU A 248 -2.18 11.01 -3.38
CA LEU A 248 -2.22 12.42 -3.00
C LEU A 248 -2.64 12.67 -1.54
N PRO A 249 -3.69 12.01 -0.98
CA PRO A 249 -4.06 12.23 0.42
C PRO A 249 -2.94 11.91 1.41
N SER A 250 -2.12 10.90 1.14
CA SER A 250 -0.99 10.53 2.00
C SER A 250 0.12 11.58 1.94
N ILE A 251 0.36 12.18 0.77
CA ILE A 251 1.32 13.28 0.61
C ILE A 251 0.82 14.54 1.32
N VAL A 252 -0.44 14.90 1.10
CA VAL A 252 -1.12 16.03 1.75
C VAL A 252 -1.08 15.89 3.26
N THR A 253 -1.23 14.67 3.80
CA THR A 253 -1.13 14.41 5.24
C THR A 253 0.25 14.77 5.79
N ALA A 254 1.33 14.37 5.11
CA ALA A 254 2.68 14.72 5.52
C ALA A 254 2.96 16.23 5.38
N HIS A 255 2.41 16.87 4.34
CA HIS A 255 2.52 18.31 4.15
C HIS A 255 1.76 19.10 5.22
N ALA A 256 0.54 18.68 5.57
CA ALA A 256 -0.28 19.32 6.59
C ALA A 256 0.31 19.20 8.02
N LEU A 257 1.17 18.20 8.25
CA LEU A 257 1.97 18.11 9.48
C LEU A 257 3.00 19.25 9.60
N ASP A 258 3.35 19.87 8.48
CA ASP A 258 4.27 21.00 8.34
C ASP A 258 5.59 20.80 9.12
N PRO A 259 6.33 19.69 8.87
CA PRO A 259 7.52 19.37 9.63
C PRO A 259 8.65 20.37 9.35
N GLN A 260 9.23 20.95 10.40
CA GLN A 260 10.30 21.97 10.31
C GLN A 260 11.67 21.35 10.56
N LYS A 261 12.69 21.87 9.86
CA LYS A 261 14.08 21.42 10.05
C LYS A 261 14.50 21.41 11.52
N GLY A 262 15.19 20.36 11.93
CA GLY A 262 15.63 20.13 13.31
C GLY A 262 14.52 19.60 14.23
N GLU A 263 13.27 19.49 13.76
CA GLU A 263 12.21 18.88 14.55
C GLU A 263 12.39 17.38 14.71
N ARG A 264 11.77 16.87 15.77
CA ARG A 264 11.73 15.49 16.15
C ARG A 264 10.30 14.97 16.12
N ILE A 265 10.04 14.03 15.22
CA ILE A 265 8.70 13.62 14.81
C ILE A 265 8.51 12.12 15.03
N LEU A 266 7.35 11.72 15.55
CA LEU A 266 6.97 10.33 15.72
C LEU A 266 5.93 9.90 14.68
N ASP A 267 6.19 8.83 13.95
CA ASP A 267 5.23 8.11 13.10
C ASP A 267 4.90 6.77 13.76
N MET A 268 3.68 6.65 14.31
CA MET A 268 3.31 5.56 15.23
C MET A 268 2.99 4.24 14.54
N CYS A 269 2.55 4.27 13.28
CA CYS A 269 2.39 3.05 12.46
C CYS A 269 2.93 3.36 11.06
N ALA A 270 4.24 3.31 10.95
CA ALA A 270 4.99 3.90 9.85
C ALA A 270 5.00 3.06 8.57
N ALA A 271 4.81 1.74 8.67
CA ALA A 271 5.01 0.86 7.52
C ALA A 271 3.94 1.06 6.43
N PRO A 272 4.33 1.00 5.14
CA PRO A 272 5.66 0.64 4.61
C PRO A 272 6.68 1.81 4.55
N GLY A 273 6.38 2.98 5.11
CA GLY A 273 7.31 4.11 5.21
C GLY A 273 7.01 5.28 4.26
N GLY A 274 5.91 5.25 3.52
CA GLY A 274 5.59 6.28 2.52
C GLY A 274 5.40 7.69 3.12
N LYS A 275 4.71 7.80 4.28
CA LYS A 275 4.55 9.08 4.99
C LYS A 275 5.80 9.45 5.76
N THR A 276 6.43 8.47 6.42
CA THR A 276 7.71 8.63 7.11
C THR A 276 8.79 9.24 6.22
N THR A 277 8.96 8.70 5.01
CA THR A 277 9.93 9.24 4.04
C THR A 277 9.49 10.58 3.46
N ALA A 278 8.18 10.85 3.32
CA ALA A 278 7.69 12.18 2.94
C ALA A 278 8.03 13.24 4.01
N ILE A 279 7.82 12.92 5.29
CA ILE A 279 8.19 13.78 6.42
C ILE A 279 9.69 14.05 6.42
N ALA A 280 10.51 13.00 6.31
CA ALA A 280 11.96 13.12 6.26
C ALA A 280 12.46 13.97 5.07
N SER A 281 11.82 13.85 3.90
CA SER A 281 12.10 14.73 2.75
C SER A 281 11.75 16.20 3.03
N LEU A 282 10.62 16.47 3.71
CA LEU A 282 10.21 17.83 4.08
C LEU A 282 11.14 18.45 5.15
N LEU A 283 11.62 17.64 6.09
CA LEU A 283 12.70 18.00 7.03
C LEU A 283 14.05 18.27 6.35
N ARG A 284 14.17 18.00 5.04
CA ARG A 284 15.42 18.03 4.29
C ARG A 284 16.50 17.11 4.87
N ASP A 285 16.08 15.99 5.44
CA ASP A 285 16.96 15.06 6.19
C ASP A 285 17.69 15.71 7.39
N GLU A 286 17.23 16.88 7.85
CA GLU A 286 17.75 17.61 9.00
C GLU A 286 16.73 17.54 10.15
N GLY A 287 16.93 16.63 11.10
CA GLY A 287 16.02 16.38 12.22
C GLY A 287 16.05 14.92 12.63
N GLU A 288 14.96 14.44 13.23
CA GLU A 288 14.80 13.01 13.56
C GLU A 288 13.35 12.56 13.37
N VAL A 289 13.14 11.51 12.57
CA VAL A 289 11.86 10.84 12.41
C VAL A 289 11.92 9.47 13.08
N VAL A 290 11.21 9.32 14.19
CA VAL A 290 11.03 8.05 14.89
C VAL A 290 9.88 7.30 14.23
N ALA A 291 10.18 6.19 13.56
CA ALA A 291 9.21 5.39 12.83
C ALA A 291 8.95 4.06 13.55
N VAL A 292 7.70 3.80 13.91
CA VAL A 292 7.32 2.63 14.71
C VAL A 292 6.36 1.73 13.94
N ASP A 293 6.56 0.42 14.02
CA ASP A 293 5.54 -0.56 13.65
C ASP A 293 5.64 -1.81 14.54
N ARG A 294 4.53 -2.53 14.70
CA ARG A 294 4.46 -3.73 15.54
C ARG A 294 5.20 -4.93 14.92
N SER A 295 5.23 -5.02 13.59
CA SER A 295 5.82 -6.16 12.87
C SER A 295 7.27 -5.92 12.47
N HIS A 296 8.14 -6.91 12.69
CA HIS A 296 9.54 -6.81 12.28
C HIS A 296 9.70 -6.66 10.77
N ASN A 297 8.98 -7.45 9.97
CA ASN A 297 9.05 -7.38 8.50
C ASN A 297 8.63 -5.99 8.00
N LYS A 298 7.58 -5.42 8.59
CA LYS A 298 7.12 -4.07 8.30
C LYS A 298 8.15 -3.00 8.65
N VAL A 299 8.88 -3.16 9.74
CA VAL A 299 10.01 -2.30 10.10
C VAL A 299 11.13 -2.39 9.06
N MET A 300 11.45 -3.60 8.60
CA MET A 300 12.44 -3.80 7.53
C MET A 300 12.01 -3.11 6.22
N ASP A 301 10.71 -3.12 5.89
CA ASP A 301 10.18 -2.41 4.71
C ASP A 301 10.43 -0.89 4.81
N ILE A 302 10.23 -0.29 5.98
CA ILE A 302 10.52 1.14 6.22
C ILE A 302 12.02 1.41 6.03
N GLN A 303 12.88 0.58 6.60
CA GLN A 303 14.33 0.74 6.48
C GLN A 303 14.80 0.63 5.03
N LYS A 304 14.25 -0.34 4.28
CA LYS A 304 14.55 -0.52 2.87
C LYS A 304 14.15 0.73 2.07
N LEU A 305 12.94 1.23 2.26
CA LEU A 305 12.45 2.42 1.56
C LEU A 305 13.24 3.68 1.95
N ALA A 306 13.61 3.84 3.22
CA ALA A 306 14.46 4.94 3.67
C ALA A 306 15.84 4.89 2.99
N ALA A 307 16.46 3.71 2.89
CA ALA A 307 17.73 3.51 2.22
C ALA A 307 17.65 3.80 0.71
N GLU A 308 16.61 3.31 0.03
CA GLU A 308 16.33 3.59 -1.39
C GLU A 308 16.20 5.10 -1.65
N MET A 309 15.47 5.81 -0.77
CA MET A 309 15.30 7.26 -0.84
C MET A 309 16.53 8.06 -0.34
N GLY A 310 17.54 7.39 0.23
CA GLY A 310 18.76 8.01 0.72
C GLY A 310 18.60 8.86 1.99
N LEU A 311 17.62 8.54 2.83
CA LEU A 311 17.27 9.30 4.04
C LEU A 311 17.96 8.73 5.28
N LYS A 312 18.55 9.59 6.10
CA LYS A 312 19.36 9.21 7.27
C LYS A 312 18.72 9.63 8.59
N CYS A 313 17.82 10.61 8.59
CA CYS A 313 17.15 11.10 9.80
C CYS A 313 16.06 10.15 10.33
N ILE A 314 15.82 9.01 9.68
CA ILE A 314 14.78 8.04 10.07
C ILE A 314 15.38 6.99 11.00
N THR A 315 14.84 6.89 12.21
CA THR A 315 15.16 5.82 13.17
C THR A 315 13.94 4.93 13.38
N THR A 316 14.10 3.63 13.12
CA THR A 316 12.97 2.69 13.16
C THR A 316 12.96 1.83 14.42
N TYR A 317 11.78 1.54 14.96
CA TYR A 317 11.61 0.62 16.10
C TYR A 317 10.49 -0.39 15.86
N LYS A 318 10.73 -1.65 16.24
CA LYS A 318 9.68 -2.64 16.42
C LYS A 318 9.03 -2.42 17.78
N LEU A 319 7.86 -1.80 17.81
CA LEU A 319 7.17 -1.44 19.04
C LEU A 319 5.66 -1.42 18.82
N ASP A 320 4.92 -1.82 19.85
CA ASP A 320 3.47 -1.59 19.92
C ASP A 320 3.22 -0.14 20.32
N ALA A 321 2.69 0.66 19.40
CA ALA A 321 2.52 2.10 19.59
C ALA A 321 1.63 2.44 20.80
N LEU A 322 0.70 1.54 21.17
CA LEU A 322 -0.15 1.69 22.36
C LEU A 322 0.63 1.58 23.68
N LYS A 323 1.85 1.04 23.63
CA LYS A 323 2.75 0.87 24.78
C LYS A 323 3.94 1.82 24.72
N ALA A 324 3.89 2.82 23.84
CA ALA A 324 5.02 3.70 23.60
C ALA A 324 5.21 4.74 24.71
N VAL A 325 4.17 5.05 25.49
CA VAL A 325 4.18 6.07 26.55
C VAL A 325 4.75 5.51 27.87
N ARG A 326 5.84 6.10 28.38
CA ARG A 326 6.33 5.81 29.73
C ARG A 326 5.56 6.63 30.77
N ARG A 327 4.81 5.98 31.66
CA ARG A 327 4.16 6.66 32.80
C ARG A 327 5.21 7.08 33.82
N LYS A 328 5.24 8.37 34.15
CA LYS A 328 5.98 8.88 35.32
C LYS A 328 5.20 8.46 36.57
N ASN A 329 5.59 7.34 37.17
CA ASN A 329 5.62 7.09 38.62
C ASN A 329 5.68 5.57 38.88
N GLU A 330 6.89 5.09 39.19
CA GLU A 330 7.17 4.23 40.35
C GLU A 330 8.69 4.28 40.60
N SER A 331 9.03 4.89 41.74
CA SER A 331 10.33 4.97 42.46
C SER A 331 11.58 5.60 41.83
N ASN A 332 12.24 6.41 42.67
CA ASN A 332 13.59 6.93 42.56
C ASN A 332 14.63 5.80 42.42
N ASP A 333 15.06 5.49 41.20
CA ASP A 333 16.39 4.92 40.99
C ASP A 333 17.23 5.95 40.23
N GLU A 334 18.29 6.43 40.88
CA GLU A 334 19.44 7.02 40.21
C GLU A 334 19.91 6.12 39.06
N PRO A 335 20.60 6.67 38.04
CA PRO A 335 21.09 5.88 36.92
C PRO A 335 22.20 4.94 37.39
N ASN A 336 21.83 3.75 37.87
CA ASN A 336 22.77 2.65 38.04
C ASN A 336 23.17 2.16 36.65
N MET A 337 24.38 2.57 36.24
CA MET A 337 25.18 1.87 35.24
C MET A 337 25.40 0.42 35.70
N CYS A 338 24.45 -0.47 35.43
CA CYS A 338 24.70 -1.90 35.47
C CYS A 338 25.21 -2.36 34.11
N ASN A 339 26.54 -2.33 34.00
CA ASN A 339 27.27 -3.33 33.24
C ASN A 339 26.80 -4.73 33.68
N SER A 340 26.10 -5.46 32.82
CA SER A 340 26.65 -6.68 32.20
C SER A 340 25.56 -7.52 31.53
N LYS A 341 25.64 -7.57 30.20
CA LYS A 341 25.57 -8.76 29.34
C LYS A 341 24.27 -9.59 29.37
N ASP A 342 23.38 -9.26 28.46
CA ASP A 342 22.79 -10.25 27.54
C ASP A 342 23.23 -9.91 26.10
N ASN A 343 24.50 -10.25 25.81
CA ASN A 343 25.04 -10.47 24.46
C ASN A 343 25.42 -11.96 24.47
N ASN A 344 25.16 -12.79 23.48
CA ASN A 344 24.65 -12.65 22.12
C ASN A 344 24.48 -14.07 21.60
N TYR A 345 23.56 -14.29 20.66
CA TYR A 345 23.81 -15.13 19.49
C TYR A 345 22.90 -14.57 18.39
N ILE A 346 23.34 -13.88 17.33
CA ILE A 346 24.62 -13.92 16.58
C ILE A 346 25.24 -15.30 16.59
N THR A 347 24.73 -16.16 15.73
CA THR A 347 25.43 -17.38 15.33
C THR A 347 26.49 -17.05 14.31
N SER A 348 27.71 -16.82 14.79
CA SER A 348 28.90 -17.41 14.20
C SER A 348 29.35 -18.56 15.11
N GLN A 349 29.50 -19.74 14.53
CA GLN A 349 29.69 -21.05 15.15
C GLN A 349 30.91 -21.14 16.09
N THR A 350 30.83 -21.89 17.20
CA THR A 350 31.62 -23.12 17.49
C THR A 350 31.30 -23.75 18.87
N SER A 351 31.15 -25.08 18.82
CA SER A 351 31.16 -26.18 19.80
C SER A 351 31.11 -26.01 21.34
N ASP A 352 30.25 -26.89 21.90
CA ASP A 352 30.40 -27.76 23.10
C ASP A 352 29.88 -27.38 24.50
N SER A 353 28.77 -28.07 24.86
CA SER A 353 28.51 -28.85 26.10
C SER A 353 28.47 -28.10 27.45
N MET A 354 27.68 -28.41 28.50
CA MET A 354 26.53 -29.28 28.79
C MET A 354 26.16 -28.98 30.27
N LYS A 355 24.88 -29.14 30.65
CA LYS A 355 24.29 -29.36 32.00
C LYS A 355 24.08 -28.15 32.94
N LEU A 356 23.16 -28.15 33.92
CA LEU A 356 21.80 -28.70 34.17
C LEU A 356 21.41 -28.29 35.62
N HIS A 357 20.12 -28.00 35.89
CA HIS A 357 19.40 -27.95 37.21
C HIS A 357 19.60 -26.72 38.15
N LYS A 358 18.65 -26.25 38.98
CA LYS A 358 17.23 -26.55 39.30
C LYS A 358 16.62 -25.41 40.19
N GLU A 359 15.37 -25.05 39.92
CA GLU A 359 14.18 -24.84 40.82
C GLU A 359 14.20 -24.06 42.18
N VAL A 360 13.57 -22.86 42.28
CA VAL A 360 12.28 -22.36 42.95
C VAL A 360 12.21 -22.22 44.51
N PRO A 361 11.19 -21.58 45.19
CA PRO A 361 10.36 -20.33 45.01
C PRO A 361 10.19 -19.43 46.29
N SER A 362 9.35 -18.36 46.18
CA SER A 362 8.31 -17.81 47.13
C SER A 362 8.51 -16.35 47.63
N ILE A 363 7.54 -15.46 47.97
CA ILE A 363 6.05 -15.31 47.98
C ILE A 363 5.69 -13.82 48.37
N ALA A 364 4.54 -13.28 47.89
CA ALA A 364 3.60 -12.20 48.40
C ALA A 364 4.08 -10.77 48.78
N ALA A 365 3.25 -9.71 48.96
CA ALA A 365 1.98 -9.15 48.44
C ALA A 365 1.65 -7.82 49.22
N GLU A 366 0.71 -7.00 48.72
CA GLU A 366 0.00 -5.81 49.35
C GLU A 366 0.75 -4.44 49.37
N GLY A 367 0.16 -3.24 49.19
CA GLY A 367 -1.19 -2.70 48.93
C GLY A 367 -1.28 -1.18 49.33
N LEU A 368 -2.24 -0.42 48.74
CA LEU A 368 -2.92 0.84 49.22
C LEU A 368 -2.65 2.26 48.62
N ASN A 369 -3.69 2.75 47.90
CA ASN A 369 -4.43 4.05 47.87
C ASN A 369 -3.84 5.43 48.29
N GLY A 370 -4.22 6.48 47.51
CA GLY A 370 -4.31 7.88 47.96
C GLY A 370 -4.60 8.90 46.83
N ASP A 371 -5.49 9.86 47.09
CA ASP A 371 -6.35 10.64 46.16
C ASP A 371 -6.00 12.16 46.09
N LYS A 372 -6.52 12.90 45.07
CA LYS A 372 -6.91 14.35 44.99
C LYS A 372 -6.41 15.25 43.81
N SER A 373 -7.36 15.57 42.93
CA SER A 373 -7.87 16.89 42.41
C SER A 373 -6.98 18.14 42.19
N CYS A 374 -7.01 18.74 40.97
CA CYS A 374 -7.47 20.15 40.73
C CYS A 374 -7.60 20.56 39.23
N LYS A 375 -8.54 21.50 38.97
CA LYS A 375 -8.99 22.16 37.71
C LYS A 375 -7.95 23.21 37.19
N GLU A 376 -7.94 23.84 35.99
CA GLU A 376 -8.98 24.31 35.04
C GLU A 376 -8.36 24.87 33.70
N LYS A 377 -9.10 24.75 32.57
CA LYS A 377 -9.23 25.63 31.36
C LYS A 377 -8.11 25.83 30.30
N GLY A 378 -8.42 25.38 29.06
CA GLY A 378 -7.89 25.87 27.76
C GLY A 378 -8.59 25.18 26.57
N ARG A 379 -8.91 25.92 25.48
CA ARG A 379 -9.90 25.59 24.43
C ARG A 379 -9.63 24.31 23.62
N THR A 380 -10.69 23.52 23.41
CA THR A 380 -10.74 22.29 22.61
C THR A 380 -11.26 22.54 21.20
N CYS A 381 -10.49 22.14 20.18
CA CYS A 381 -10.99 21.89 18.83
C CYS A 381 -11.13 20.37 18.63
N GLY A 382 -12.36 19.94 18.32
CA GLY A 382 -12.77 18.70 17.63
C GLY A 382 -11.96 17.41 17.81
N GLU A 383 -12.36 16.62 18.80
CA GLU A 383 -12.33 15.15 18.92
C GLU A 383 -11.40 14.32 17.98
N CYS A 384 -10.18 14.08 18.46
CA CYS A 384 -9.69 12.74 18.77
C CYS A 384 -8.77 12.87 19.99
N GLY A 385 -9.32 12.59 21.18
CA GLY A 385 -8.69 12.90 22.45
C GLY A 385 -7.50 12.01 22.76
N MET A 386 -6.29 12.50 22.50
CA MET A 386 -5.23 12.46 23.50
C MET A 386 -5.04 13.88 24.00
N ALA A 387 -5.11 14.08 25.31
CA ALA A 387 -4.98 15.40 25.90
C ALA A 387 -3.63 16.01 25.51
N GLN A 388 -3.60 17.30 25.21
CA GLN A 388 -2.39 18.06 24.82
C GLN A 388 -1.21 17.87 25.79
N GLU A 389 -1.47 17.47 27.04
CA GLU A 389 -0.45 17.16 28.05
C GLU A 389 0.18 15.76 27.91
N GLU A 390 -0.49 14.79 27.28
CA GLU A 390 0.02 13.43 27.05
C GLU A 390 0.99 13.33 25.86
N ILE A 391 1.00 14.34 24.98
CA ILE A 391 1.92 14.39 23.81
C ILE A 391 3.38 14.60 24.27
N ASN A 392 3.61 15.09 25.49
CA ASN A 392 4.95 15.25 26.06
C ASN A 392 5.56 13.94 26.63
N ALA A 393 4.81 12.83 26.59
CA ALA A 393 5.23 11.55 27.18
C ALA A 393 5.70 10.54 26.11
N LEU A 394 6.89 10.83 25.56
CA LEU A 394 8.03 9.91 25.51
C LEU A 394 7.80 8.49 24.94
N VAL A 395 8.17 8.29 23.66
CA VAL A 395 8.75 7.01 23.19
C VAL A 395 10.21 7.01 23.63
N VAL A 396 10.61 6.22 24.63
CA VAL A 396 12.03 5.96 24.98
C VAL A 396 12.89 7.23 25.27
N GLY A 397 12.66 7.95 26.36
CA GLY A 397 13.59 9.01 26.84
C GLY A 397 13.64 10.30 26.01
N LEU A 398 12.76 10.46 25.03
CA LEU A 398 13.01 11.24 23.82
C LEU A 398 11.89 12.30 23.65
N ARG A 399 12.24 13.60 23.67
CA ARG A 399 11.28 14.72 23.49
C ARG A 399 10.74 14.72 22.05
N ILE A 400 9.43 14.55 21.88
CA ILE A 400 8.74 14.57 20.57
C ILE A 400 8.00 15.89 20.42
N GLN A 401 8.10 16.54 19.27
CA GLN A 401 7.43 17.81 18.99
C GLN A 401 6.14 17.64 18.20
N LYS A 402 6.10 16.65 17.29
CA LYS A 402 4.91 16.33 16.47
C LYS A 402 4.70 14.82 16.39
N VAL A 403 3.44 14.40 16.38
CA VAL A 403 3.04 13.00 16.28
C VAL A 403 2.12 12.82 15.08
N LEU A 404 2.46 11.85 14.23
CA LEU A 404 1.57 11.32 13.21
C LEU A 404 0.97 10.00 13.72
N VAL A 405 -0.32 10.04 14.07
CA VAL A 405 -1.13 8.86 14.45
C VAL A 405 -1.86 8.29 13.23
N LEU A 406 -1.63 8.87 12.06
CA LEU A 406 -2.55 8.80 10.94
C LEU A 406 -2.22 7.63 10.00
N THR A 407 -2.58 6.43 10.44
CA THR A 407 -2.47 5.22 9.62
C THR A 407 -3.64 4.27 9.88
N ALA A 408 -4.81 4.67 9.39
CA ALA A 408 -5.85 3.78 8.87
C ALA A 408 -7.02 4.60 8.33
N LEU A 409 -7.56 5.55 9.11
CA LEU A 409 -8.85 6.17 8.79
C LEU A 409 -8.87 6.96 7.47
N ILE A 410 -7.88 7.79 7.17
CA ILE A 410 -7.86 8.55 5.91
C ILE A 410 -7.48 7.66 4.71
N GLU A 411 -6.58 6.69 4.87
CA GLU A 411 -6.28 5.76 3.77
C GLU A 411 -7.43 4.77 3.53
N SER A 412 -8.16 4.36 4.56
CA SER A 412 -9.38 3.55 4.40
C SER A 412 -10.58 4.36 3.91
N PHE A 413 -10.71 5.67 4.23
CA PHE A 413 -11.82 6.51 3.74
C PHE A 413 -11.57 7.14 2.36
N LEU A 414 -10.30 7.40 1.98
CA LEU A 414 -9.93 8.01 0.70
C LEU A 414 -9.20 7.06 -0.27
N MET A 415 -8.82 5.83 0.15
CA MET A 415 -8.18 4.82 -0.73
C MET A 415 -8.95 3.51 -0.91
N LEU A 416 -10.28 3.44 -0.77
CA LEU A 416 -10.97 2.33 -1.42
C LEU A 416 -11.07 2.62 -2.92
N PRO A 417 -10.30 1.89 -3.74
CA PRO A 417 -11.00 1.10 -4.73
C PRO A 417 -10.72 -0.36 -4.45
N VAL A 418 -11.37 -0.90 -3.43
CA VAL A 418 -11.15 -2.27 -2.98
C VAL A 418 -12.48 -2.88 -2.60
N LEU A 419 -12.85 -3.91 -3.36
CA LEU A 419 -13.71 -5.00 -2.91
C LEU A 419 -13.10 -5.59 -1.64
N LEU A 420 -13.48 -5.11 -0.46
CA LEU A 420 -13.70 -5.86 0.78
C LEU A 420 -13.95 -4.94 1.97
N LEU A 421 -15.02 -5.26 2.69
CA LEU A 421 -15.23 -4.92 4.08
C LEU A 421 -14.86 -6.15 4.90
N ASP A 422 -14.08 -5.92 5.95
CA ASP A 422 -14.28 -6.51 7.27
C ASP A 422 -13.69 -5.55 8.32
#